data_AF-A0AA40CHQ9-F1
#
_entry.id   AF-A0AA40CHQ9-F1
#
_cell.length_a   1.000
_cell.length_b   1.000
_cell.length_c   1.000
_cell.angle_alpha   90.00
_cell.angle_beta   90.00
_cell.angle_gamma   90.00
#
_symmetry.space_group_name_H-M   'P 1'
#
loop_
_entity.id
_entity.type
_entity.pdbx_description
1 polymer ?
#
loop_
_entity_poly.entity_id
_entity_poly.type
_entity_poly.pdbx_seq_one_letter_code
_entity_poly.pdbx_strand_id
1 'polypeptide(L)'
;PNKTLPTVLGIFSLFNGIIIPYEGMSVVWRYTIYWINPTTYWMGGVLGATLRDKPVRCSLADATRFALPANASTCAEYAGEFVARAGGYLLSAADDGVPDGECAYCKFRVGDDYLRTLHVDAADRWRNCGIFAAFCVANVLLLFFFVYT
;
A
#
# COMPACT_ATOMS: atom_id res chain seq x y z
N PRO A 1 -20.39 9.91 28.93
CA PRO A 1 -19.08 9.80 28.23
C PRO A 1 -19.24 9.96 26.71
N ASN A 2 -18.60 10.99 26.14
CA ASN A 2 -18.78 11.40 24.74
C ASN A 2 -18.15 10.37 23.80
N LYS A 3 -18.97 9.60 23.06
CA LYS A 3 -18.54 8.52 22.14
C LYS A 3 -18.24 9.02 20.72
N THR A 4 -18.33 10.32 20.49
CA THR A 4 -18.20 10.94 19.16
C THR A 4 -16.75 10.98 18.66
N LEU A 5 -15.80 11.18 19.57
CA LEU A 5 -14.38 11.24 19.18
C LEU A 5 -13.86 9.87 18.68
N PRO A 6 -14.10 8.75 19.40
CA PRO A 6 -13.69 7.43 18.92
C PRO A 6 -14.33 7.03 17.59
N THR A 7 -15.61 7.38 17.36
CA THR A 7 -16.30 7.02 16.12
C THR A 7 -15.76 7.78 14.91
N VAL A 8 -15.52 9.09 15.04
CA VAL A 8 -14.96 9.90 13.94
C VAL A 8 -13.54 9.45 13.59
N LEU A 9 -12.68 9.24 14.59
CA LEU A 9 -11.32 8.76 14.37
C LEU A 9 -11.30 7.36 13.76
N GLY A 10 -12.22 6.49 14.16
CA GLY A 10 -12.37 5.15 13.57
C GLY A 10 -12.72 5.21 12.08
N ILE A 11 -13.69 6.05 11.69
CA ILE A 11 -14.08 6.22 10.29
C ILE A 11 -12.89 6.74 9.46
N PHE A 12 -12.20 7.78 9.92
CA PHE A 12 -11.03 8.30 9.22
C PHE A 12 -9.90 7.26 9.11
N SER A 13 -9.69 6.44 10.13
CA SER A 13 -8.67 5.39 10.08
C SER A 13 -8.99 4.30 9.06
N LEU A 14 -10.28 3.96 8.87
CA LEU A 14 -10.71 2.94 7.91
C LEU A 14 -10.65 3.43 6.46
N PHE A 15 -11.07 4.68 6.22
CA PHE A 15 -11.16 5.27 4.88
C PHE A 15 -9.96 6.17 4.56
N ASN A 16 -8.75 5.68 4.81
CA ASN A 16 -7.48 6.39 4.54
C ASN A 16 -6.76 5.95 3.26
N GLY A 17 -7.30 4.97 2.52
CA GLY A 17 -6.70 4.43 1.29
C GLY A 17 -5.74 3.25 1.50
N ILE A 18 -5.33 2.98 2.74
CA ILE A 18 -4.41 1.90 3.08
C ILE A 18 -5.17 0.67 3.57
N ILE A 19 -6.10 0.85 4.52
CA ILE A 19 -6.91 -0.27 5.03
C ILE A 19 -7.92 -0.70 3.97
N ILE A 20 -8.66 0.27 3.44
CA ILE A 20 -9.52 0.09 2.28
C ILE A 20 -8.84 0.78 1.11
N PRO A 21 -8.41 0.06 0.07
CA PRO A 21 -7.76 0.65 -1.09
C PRO A 21 -8.70 1.63 -1.80
N TYR A 22 -8.14 2.68 -2.41
CA TYR A 22 -8.90 3.74 -3.07
C TYR A 22 -9.94 3.21 -4.09
N GLU A 23 -9.58 2.16 -4.84
CA GLU A 23 -10.46 1.53 -5.82
C GLU A 23 -11.62 0.72 -5.20
N GLY A 24 -11.43 0.22 -3.97
CA GLY A 24 -12.43 -0.57 -3.24
C GLY A 24 -13.43 0.29 -2.45
N MET A 25 -13.25 1.61 -2.39
CA MET A 25 -14.17 2.51 -1.69
C MET A 25 -15.42 2.81 -2.51
N SER A 26 -16.56 3.01 -1.84
CA SER A 26 -17.75 3.52 -2.52
C SER A 26 -17.55 4.96 -2.98
N VAL A 27 -18.33 5.36 -4.01
CA VAL A 27 -18.18 6.63 -4.73
C VAL A 27 -18.11 7.84 -3.80
N VAL A 28 -18.98 7.90 -2.78
CA VAL A 28 -19.03 9.04 -1.85
C VAL A 28 -17.73 9.15 -1.05
N TRP A 29 -17.28 8.06 -0.42
CA TRP A 29 -16.07 8.06 0.40
C TRP A 29 -14.81 8.33 -0.43
N ARG A 30 -14.76 7.77 -1.65
CA ARG A 30 -13.62 7.92 -2.56
C ARG A 30 -13.39 9.36 -3.00
N TYR A 31 -14.44 10.08 -3.36
CA TYR A 31 -14.30 11.44 -3.89
C TYR A 31 -14.38 12.56 -2.85
N THR A 32 -14.84 12.26 -1.64
CA THR A 32 -14.97 13.29 -0.58
C THR A 32 -14.02 13.00 0.57
N ILE A 33 -14.29 11.94 1.33
CA ILE A 33 -13.63 11.66 2.60
C ILE A 33 -12.15 11.34 2.39
N TYR A 34 -11.79 10.58 1.36
CA TYR A 34 -10.39 10.29 1.06
C TYR A 34 -9.51 11.55 0.99
N TRP A 35 -10.00 12.60 0.32
CA TRP A 35 -9.26 13.86 0.11
C TRP A 35 -9.31 14.82 1.29
N ILE A 36 -10.37 14.76 2.11
CA ILE A 36 -10.52 15.59 3.32
C ILE A 36 -9.79 14.97 4.51
N ASN A 37 -9.61 13.66 4.51
CA ASN A 37 -9.09 12.90 5.63
C ASN A 37 -7.56 13.13 5.82
N PRO A 38 -7.13 13.72 6.95
CA PRO A 38 -5.70 13.95 7.21
C PRO A 38 -4.89 12.66 7.33
N THR A 39 -5.52 11.55 7.73
CA THR A 39 -4.83 10.27 7.88
C THR A 39 -4.40 9.66 6.55
N THR A 40 -5.08 9.98 5.45
CA THR A 40 -4.66 9.62 4.08
C THR A 40 -3.28 10.20 3.78
N TYR A 41 -3.08 11.50 4.05
CA TYR A 41 -1.82 12.19 3.80
C TYR A 41 -0.73 11.76 4.78
N TRP A 42 -1.07 11.52 6.05
CA TRP A 42 -0.12 10.99 7.01
C TRP A 42 0.41 9.61 6.59
N MET A 43 -0.48 8.66 6.34
CA MET A 43 -0.11 7.30 5.96
C MET A 43 0.61 7.28 4.61
N GLY A 44 0.14 8.02 3.60
CA GLY A 44 0.79 8.13 2.30
C GLY A 44 2.18 8.75 2.38
N GLY A 45 2.38 9.76 3.25
CA GLY A 45 3.69 10.35 3.51
C GLY A 45 4.65 9.39 4.20
N VAL A 46 4.21 8.69 5.25
CA VAL A 46 5.02 7.73 6.00
C VAL A 46 5.40 6.54 5.11
N LEU A 47 4.43 5.91 4.44
CA LEU A 47 4.69 4.76 3.57
C LEU A 47 5.55 5.13 2.37
N GLY A 48 5.31 6.29 1.76
CA GLY A 48 6.15 6.81 0.67
C GLY A 48 7.58 7.17 1.10
N ALA A 49 7.84 7.39 2.38
CA ALA A 49 9.19 7.62 2.90
C ALA A 49 9.90 6.31 3.31
N THR A 50 9.16 5.33 3.84
CA THR A 50 9.73 4.09 4.37
C THR A 50 9.96 3.02 3.31
N LEU A 51 9.02 2.85 2.37
CA LEU A 51 9.07 1.79 1.35
C LEU A 51 9.81 2.21 0.08
N ARG A 52 10.15 3.49 -0.05
CA ARG A 52 10.80 3.99 -1.26
C ARG A 52 12.13 3.29 -1.52
N ASP A 53 12.31 2.85 -2.76
CA ASP A 53 13.55 2.23 -3.25
C ASP A 53 13.98 1.00 -2.41
N LYS A 54 13.06 0.40 -1.64
CA LYS A 54 13.34 -0.80 -0.85
C LYS A 54 13.11 -2.06 -1.67
N PRO A 55 14.10 -2.95 -1.83
CA PRO A 55 13.91 -4.21 -2.52
C PRO A 55 13.00 -5.13 -1.70
N VAL A 56 12.02 -5.74 -2.35
CA VAL A 56 11.06 -6.67 -1.73
C VAL A 56 11.52 -8.09 -1.97
N ARG A 57 11.85 -8.81 -0.89
CA ARG A 57 12.08 -10.26 -0.90
C ARG A 57 10.86 -10.98 -0.34
N CYS A 58 10.09 -11.62 -1.22
CA CYS A 58 8.93 -12.42 -0.83
C CYS A 58 9.39 -13.68 -0.12
N SER A 59 8.67 -14.08 0.92
CA SER A 59 8.77 -15.44 1.45
C SER A 59 7.91 -16.39 0.61
N LEU A 60 8.09 -17.71 0.78
CA LEU A 60 7.18 -18.69 0.17
C LEU A 60 5.71 -18.50 0.60
N ALA A 61 5.44 -17.88 1.75
CA ALA A 61 4.07 -17.63 2.22
C ALA A 61 3.42 -16.43 1.52
N ASP A 62 4.23 -15.45 1.09
CA ASP A 62 3.76 -14.23 0.42
C ASP A 62 3.72 -14.36 -1.11
N ALA A 63 4.40 -15.38 -1.64
CA ALA A 63 4.42 -15.69 -3.05
C ALA A 63 3.18 -16.47 -3.47
N THR A 64 2.66 -16.16 -4.67
CA THR A 64 1.58 -16.94 -5.28
C THR A 64 2.15 -18.27 -5.76
N ARG A 65 1.70 -19.36 -5.14
CA ARG A 65 2.10 -20.72 -5.52
C ARG A 65 1.15 -21.31 -6.54
N PHE A 66 1.70 -22.03 -7.48
CA PHE A 66 0.94 -22.79 -8.46
C PHE A 66 1.71 -24.05 -8.87
N ALA A 67 0.98 -25.11 -9.20
CA ALA A 67 1.59 -26.34 -9.69
C ALA A 67 2.15 -26.12 -11.11
N LEU A 68 3.34 -26.65 -11.37
CA LEU A 68 3.93 -26.63 -12.70
C LEU A 68 3.10 -27.56 -13.61
N PRO A 69 2.57 -27.06 -14.73
CA PRO A 69 1.79 -27.89 -15.63
C PRO A 69 2.70 -28.91 -16.34
N ALA A 70 2.17 -30.10 -16.63
CA ALA A 70 2.95 -31.24 -17.16
C ALA A 70 3.59 -30.99 -18.55
N ASN A 71 3.21 -29.91 -19.23
CA ASN A 71 3.73 -29.51 -20.54
C ASN A 71 4.96 -28.58 -20.46
N ALA A 72 5.35 -28.14 -19.26
CA ALA A 72 6.50 -27.25 -19.07
C ALA A 72 7.54 -27.89 -18.16
N SER A 73 8.82 -27.71 -18.50
CA SER A 73 9.94 -28.30 -17.74
C SER A 73 10.42 -27.39 -16.62
N THR A 74 10.26 -26.07 -16.77
CA THR A 74 10.71 -25.07 -15.79
C THR A 74 9.67 -23.99 -15.53
N CYS A 75 9.66 -23.45 -14.31
CA CYS A 75 8.81 -22.31 -13.95
C CYS A 75 9.06 -21.08 -14.83
N ALA A 76 10.31 -20.86 -15.23
CA ALA A 76 10.70 -19.76 -16.10
C ALA A 76 10.17 -19.92 -17.53
N GLU A 77 10.06 -21.14 -18.04
CA GLU A 77 9.49 -21.42 -19.37
C GLU A 77 7.99 -21.12 -19.41
N TYR A 78 7.25 -21.54 -18.38
CA TYR A 78 5.79 -21.32 -18.33
C TYR A 78 5.42 -19.88 -17.93
N ALA A 79 6.04 -19.36 -16.86
CA ALA A 79 5.66 -18.09 -16.26
C ALA A 79 6.58 -16.91 -16.67
N GLY A 80 7.65 -17.15 -17.42
CA GLY A 80 8.62 -16.11 -17.80
C GLY A 80 8.02 -15.00 -18.65
N GLU A 81 7.21 -15.32 -19.66
CA GLU A 81 6.51 -14.30 -20.46
C GLU A 81 5.50 -13.52 -19.61
N PHE A 82 4.81 -14.19 -18.68
CA PHE A 82 3.89 -13.53 -17.76
C PHE A 82 4.63 -12.56 -16.84
N VAL A 83 5.74 -12.97 -16.23
CA VAL A 83 6.57 -12.13 -15.35
C VAL A 83 7.17 -10.95 -16.14
N ALA A 84 7.58 -11.17 -17.39
CA ALA A 84 8.10 -10.10 -18.24
C ALA A 84 7.05 -9.01 -18.54
N ARG A 85 5.76 -9.38 -18.67
CA ARG A 85 4.67 -8.44 -18.92
C ARG A 85 4.07 -7.85 -17.65
N ALA A 86 3.84 -8.67 -16.63
CA ALA A 86 3.17 -8.29 -15.38
C ALA A 86 4.12 -7.65 -14.36
N GLY A 87 5.43 -7.82 -14.53
CA GLY A 87 6.44 -7.44 -13.54
C GLY A 87 6.66 -8.54 -12.50
N GLY A 88 7.33 -8.20 -11.40
CA GLY A 88 7.66 -9.18 -10.36
C GLY A 88 8.88 -10.05 -10.68
N TYR A 89 8.99 -11.16 -9.96
CA TYR A 89 10.02 -12.17 -10.18
C TYR A 89 9.55 -13.55 -9.69
N LEU A 90 10.21 -14.60 -10.19
CA LEU A 90 9.99 -15.98 -9.74
C LEU A 90 10.99 -16.33 -8.65
N LEU A 91 10.52 -17.04 -7.63
CA LEU A 91 11.38 -17.61 -6.61
C LEU A 91 12.01 -18.91 -7.13
N SER A 92 13.23 -19.20 -6.67
CA SER A 92 13.99 -20.38 -7.10
C SER A 92 13.88 -21.49 -6.06
N ALA A 93 13.80 -22.75 -6.51
CA ALA A 93 13.82 -23.89 -5.61
C ALA A 93 15.10 -23.95 -4.75
N ALA A 94 16.25 -23.51 -5.31
CA ALA A 94 17.54 -23.57 -4.65
C ALA A 94 17.73 -22.50 -3.56
N ASP A 95 17.25 -21.26 -3.79
CA ASP A 95 17.46 -20.14 -2.88
C ASP A 95 16.32 -19.97 -1.87
N ASP A 96 15.09 -20.29 -2.29
CA ASP A 96 13.88 -19.98 -1.55
C ASP A 96 13.12 -21.22 -1.02
N GLY A 97 13.58 -22.44 -1.35
CA GLY A 97 13.02 -23.69 -0.84
C GLY A 97 11.66 -24.08 -1.43
N VAL A 98 11.36 -23.67 -2.67
CA VAL A 98 10.13 -24.04 -3.38
C VAL A 98 10.09 -25.57 -3.58
N PRO A 99 8.96 -26.26 -3.25
CA PRO A 99 8.83 -27.71 -3.46
C PRO A 99 8.94 -28.12 -4.93
N ASP A 100 9.49 -29.32 -5.18
CA ASP A 100 9.57 -29.89 -6.52
C ASP A 100 8.17 -30.03 -7.16
N GLY A 101 8.02 -29.51 -8.38
CA GLY A 101 6.74 -29.50 -9.10
C GLY A 101 5.82 -28.32 -8.77
N GLU A 102 6.21 -27.42 -7.87
CA GLU A 102 5.55 -26.14 -7.63
C GLU A 102 6.41 -24.96 -8.08
N CYS A 103 5.76 -23.87 -8.45
CA CYS A 103 6.38 -22.59 -8.77
C CYS A 103 5.82 -21.52 -7.85
N ALA A 104 6.67 -20.57 -7.44
CA ALA A 104 6.28 -19.45 -6.61
C ALA A 104 6.60 -18.12 -7.31
N TYR A 105 5.59 -17.26 -7.42
CA TYR A 105 5.68 -15.94 -8.07
C TYR A 105 5.51 -14.81 -7.07
N CYS A 106 6.45 -13.86 -7.06
CA CYS A 106 6.38 -12.64 -6.27
C CYS A 106 5.98 -11.47 -7.18
N LYS A 107 4.85 -10.84 -6.88
CA LYS A 107 4.30 -9.72 -7.66
C LYS A 107 5.13 -8.43 -7.53
N PHE A 108 5.80 -8.22 -6.40
CA PHE A 108 6.45 -6.94 -6.06
C PHE A 108 7.97 -7.08 -6.09
N ARG A 109 8.67 -6.21 -6.83
CA ARG A 109 10.15 -6.17 -6.82
C ARG A 109 10.69 -5.10 -5.87
N VAL A 110 10.02 -3.96 -5.86
CA VAL A 110 10.38 -2.78 -5.08
C VAL A 110 9.15 -2.32 -4.30
N GLY A 111 9.36 -1.72 -3.12
CA GLY A 111 8.28 -1.19 -2.29
C GLY A 111 7.38 -0.20 -3.04
N ASP A 112 7.91 0.51 -4.03
CA ASP A 112 7.14 1.39 -4.93
C ASP A 112 6.03 0.65 -5.68
N ASP A 113 6.26 -0.61 -6.08
CA ASP A 113 5.23 -1.41 -6.77
C ASP A 113 4.05 -1.72 -5.84
N TYR A 114 4.34 -1.91 -4.54
CA TYR A 114 3.30 -2.07 -3.53
C TYR A 114 2.54 -0.76 -3.29
N LEU A 115 3.25 0.38 -3.16
CA LEU A 115 2.63 1.69 -2.95
C LEU A 115 1.66 2.08 -4.08
N ARG A 116 2.00 1.75 -5.34
CA ARG A 116 1.13 1.98 -6.50
C ARG A 116 -0.21 1.28 -6.38
N THR A 117 -0.28 0.10 -5.75
CA THR A 117 -1.55 -0.61 -5.54
C THR A 117 -2.50 0.12 -4.58
N LEU A 118 -1.96 1.01 -3.75
CA LEU A 118 -2.71 1.79 -2.76
C LEU A 118 -3.01 3.22 -3.23
N HIS A 119 -2.74 3.53 -4.50
CA HIS A 119 -2.86 4.89 -5.04
C HIS A 119 -1.93 5.90 -4.33
N VAL A 120 -0.75 5.45 -3.89
CA VAL A 120 0.27 6.27 -3.24
C VAL A 120 1.53 6.31 -4.09
N ASP A 121 2.05 7.51 -4.36
CA ASP A 121 3.35 7.69 -5.01
C ASP A 121 4.42 8.09 -3.98
N ALA A 122 5.57 7.41 -4.02
CA ALA A 122 6.72 7.71 -3.18
C ALA A 122 7.36 9.08 -3.47
N ALA A 123 7.12 9.65 -4.67
CA ALA A 123 7.54 11.00 -5.01
C ALA A 123 6.75 12.07 -4.23
N ASP A 124 5.48 11.79 -3.93
CA ASP A 124 4.55 12.73 -3.29
C ASP A 124 4.68 12.79 -1.76
N ARG A 125 5.64 12.05 -1.18
CA ARG A 125 5.83 11.98 0.28
C ARG A 125 5.91 13.34 0.98
N TRP A 126 6.60 14.30 0.36
CA TRP A 126 6.84 15.63 0.94
C TRP A 126 5.60 16.51 0.81
N ARG A 127 4.86 16.38 -0.29
CA ARG A 127 3.55 17.03 -0.45
C ARG A 127 2.58 16.55 0.61
N ASN A 128 2.48 15.23 0.79
CA ASN A 128 1.59 14.61 1.76
C ASN A 128 1.96 14.99 3.21
N CYS A 129 3.25 15.01 3.53
CA CYS A 129 3.74 15.50 4.83
C CYS A 129 3.37 16.97 5.06
N GLY A 130 3.53 17.83 4.05
CA GLY A 130 3.17 19.24 4.12
C GLY A 130 1.67 19.47 4.35
N ILE A 131 0.81 18.74 3.64
CA ILE A 131 -0.65 18.82 3.81
C ILE A 131 -1.05 18.41 5.24
N PHE A 132 -0.48 17.32 5.74
CA PHE A 132 -0.73 16.88 7.11
C PHE A 132 -0.25 17.91 8.15
N ALA A 133 0.95 18.46 7.97
CA ALA A 133 1.48 19.51 8.86
C ALA A 133 0.60 20.77 8.85
N ALA A 134 0.12 21.18 7.68
CA ALA A 134 -0.81 22.31 7.54
C ALA A 134 -2.12 22.04 8.30
N PHE A 135 -2.65 20.81 8.24
CA PHE A 135 -3.82 20.42 9.01
C PHE A 135 -3.57 20.53 10.52
N CYS A 136 -2.43 20.03 11.01
CA CYS A 136 -2.06 20.15 12.43
C CYS A 136 -1.98 21.62 12.89
N VAL A 137 -1.31 22.48 12.11
CA VAL A 137 -1.19 23.91 12.41
C VAL A 137 -2.56 24.59 12.40
N ALA A 138 -3.41 24.31 11.41
CA ALA A 138 -4.76 24.86 11.34
C ALA A 138 -5.62 24.47 12.56
N ASN A 139 -5.53 23.22 13.02
CA ASN A 139 -6.25 22.77 14.22
C ASN A 139 -5.75 23.47 15.49
N VAL A 140 -4.43 23.66 15.62
CA VAL A 140 -3.84 24.41 16.73
C VAL A 140 -4.32 25.87 16.71
N LEU A 141 -4.28 26.53 15.55
CA LEU A 141 -4.77 27.90 15.39
C LEU A 141 -6.26 28.03 15.72
N LEU A 142 -7.11 27.09 15.26
CA LEU A 142 -8.53 27.05 15.58
C LEU A 142 -8.76 26.89 17.09
N LEU A 143 -7.98 26.03 17.75
CA LEU A 143 -8.05 25.86 19.20
C LEU A 143 -7.71 27.16 19.92
N PHE A 144 -6.62 27.83 19.53
CA PHE A 144 -6.27 29.12 20.11
C PHE A 144 -7.36 30.17 19.86
N PHE A 145 -7.91 30.23 18.65
CA PHE A 145 -8.98 31.14 18.29
C PHE A 145 -10.24 30.90 19.14
N PHE A 146 -10.72 29.66 19.27
CA PHE A 146 -11.95 29.38 20.04
C PHE A 146 -11.79 29.48 21.55
N VAL A 147 -10.58 29.29 22.09
CA VAL A 147 -10.35 29.32 23.54
C VAL A 147 -10.03 30.72 24.04
N TYR A 148 -9.27 31.51 23.27
CA TYR A 148 -8.75 32.81 23.71
C TYR A 148 -9.44 34.02 23.07
N THR A 149 -10.43 33.80 22.19
CA THR A 149 -11.33 34.84 21.66
C THR A 149 -12.73 34.62 22.21
#